data_AF-A0A3S2VAJ4-F1
#
_entry.id   AF-A0A3S2VAJ4-F1
#
_cell.length_a   1.000
_cell.length_b   1.000
_cell.length_c   1.000
_cell.angle_alpha   90.00
_cell.angle_beta   90.00
_cell.angle_gamma   90.00
#
_symmetry.space_group_name_H-M   'P 1'
#
loop_
_entity.id
_entity.type
_entity.pdbx_description
1 polymer ?
#
loop_
_entity_poly.entity_id
_entity_poly.type
_entity_poly.pdbx_seq_one_letter_code
_entity_poly.pdbx_strand_id
1 'polypeptide(L)'
;MSGDPYVYEGTDTLRNNAGIRDPEALAEREQIVSFQALRQMLKEPVLGNFDQAHFAAIHKRLFAEVYPWAGETRTVELWKPEIVLNGRSVAYAPPAQIDGLMRSALSSLAREEPGNLKDSRPAIRLAQNMATLFQAHPFREGNTRTLLAFMEQYARHHKQPLDQALINRVPSETRDKFVLATRGQIQPLAEMVRNARYSEEQRAHPVLGRLSAEAFEATRLMGAPRIVLPEPGTQVRGQVVATSYHHALVRQDREIAAVPLASFRVMPENNARVDVRVLRSDEGLDRNQPREEVARSQVVGRVLIPASYLMLSGQRPEDVTRNRIEIPGPSPALAEALKTRPAREIVADPGLAAEVRQIDKSLIERFGREGSAILVQGSDTEAKSLLPKGQDLEQIRAVLKPMMDVLVADDRQQTLAQQKTLGQEEPQLGRSV
;
A
#
# COMPACT_ATOMS: atom_id res chain seq x y z
N MET A 1 18.28 -40.87 10.17
CA MET A 1 17.86 -39.66 9.44
C MET A 1 18.84 -38.57 9.83
N SER A 2 19.66 -38.07 8.92
CA SER A 2 20.57 -36.96 9.28
C SER A 2 19.72 -35.71 9.48
N GLY A 3 20.00 -34.93 10.53
CA GLY A 3 19.33 -33.65 10.76
C GLY A 3 19.49 -32.70 9.56
N ASP A 4 18.57 -31.75 9.42
CA ASP A 4 18.67 -30.68 8.43
C ASP A 4 20.02 -29.93 8.64
N PRO A 5 20.98 -29.97 7.69
CA PRO A 5 22.30 -29.37 7.88
C PRO A 5 22.25 -27.83 7.92
N TYR A 6 21.11 -27.25 7.54
CA TYR A 6 20.90 -25.81 7.53
C TYR A 6 20.46 -25.24 8.88
N VAL A 7 20.14 -26.06 9.89
CA VAL A 7 19.72 -25.59 11.23
C VAL A 7 20.78 -25.85 12.30
N TYR A 8 20.72 -25.11 13.41
CA TYR A 8 21.53 -25.46 14.58
C TYR A 8 21.02 -26.77 15.19
N GLU A 9 21.94 -27.61 15.64
CA GLU A 9 21.60 -28.87 16.30
C GLU A 9 20.66 -28.64 17.49
N GLY A 10 19.59 -29.44 17.56
CA GLY A 10 18.57 -29.33 18.61
C GLY A 10 17.59 -28.16 18.45
N THR A 11 17.59 -27.46 17.31
CA THR A 11 16.69 -26.32 17.04
C THR A 11 16.13 -26.36 15.62
N ASP A 12 15.09 -25.57 15.36
CA ASP A 12 14.58 -25.31 14.00
C ASP A 12 15.13 -24.00 13.40
N THR A 13 16.08 -23.34 14.09
CA THR A 13 16.64 -22.05 13.67
C THR A 13 17.75 -22.24 12.65
N LEU A 14 17.64 -21.56 11.50
CA LEU A 14 18.62 -21.63 10.42
C LEU A 14 19.99 -21.07 10.85
N ARG A 15 21.06 -21.80 10.50
CA ARG A 15 22.44 -21.35 10.63
C ARG A 15 22.63 -20.08 9.83
N ASN A 16 23.15 -19.05 10.49
CA ASN A 16 23.29 -17.70 9.96
C ASN A 16 24.63 -17.10 10.39
N ASN A 17 25.12 -16.14 9.62
CA ASN A 17 26.44 -15.53 9.80
C ASN A 17 26.60 -14.78 11.13
N ALA A 18 25.49 -14.39 11.77
CA ALA A 18 25.48 -13.67 13.04
C ALA A 18 25.36 -14.59 14.27
N GLY A 19 25.28 -15.91 14.09
CA GLY A 19 25.15 -16.85 15.21
C GLY A 19 23.83 -16.79 15.98
N ILE A 20 22.80 -16.13 15.44
CA ILE A 20 21.51 -15.91 16.11
C ILE A 20 20.75 -17.23 16.20
N ARG A 21 20.31 -17.61 17.41
CA ARG A 21 19.54 -18.85 17.64
C ARG A 21 18.07 -18.62 17.95
N ASP A 22 17.72 -17.39 18.30
CA ASP A 22 16.34 -16.97 18.49
C ASP A 22 15.66 -16.78 17.12
N PRO A 23 14.56 -17.51 16.82
CA PRO A 23 13.92 -17.47 15.51
C PRO A 23 13.31 -16.10 15.19
N GLU A 24 12.80 -15.37 16.17
CA GLU A 24 12.21 -14.04 15.96
C GLU A 24 13.27 -13.00 15.60
N ALA A 25 14.37 -12.95 16.37
CA ALA A 25 15.50 -12.08 16.07
C ALA A 25 16.15 -12.40 14.70
N LEU A 26 16.21 -13.68 14.32
CA LEU A 26 16.70 -14.07 12.99
C LEU A 26 15.76 -13.57 11.88
N ALA A 27 14.45 -13.73 12.06
CA ALA A 27 13.46 -13.27 11.10
C ALA A 27 13.50 -11.74 10.92
N GLU A 28 13.62 -10.98 12.01
CA GLU A 28 13.75 -9.52 11.98
C GLU A 28 15.01 -9.10 11.20
N ARG A 29 16.16 -9.69 11.53
CA ARG A 29 17.43 -9.41 10.83
C ARG A 29 17.32 -9.73 9.34
N GLU A 30 16.77 -10.89 9.00
CA GLU A 30 16.61 -11.32 7.61
C GLU A 30 15.71 -10.36 6.83
N GLN A 31 14.61 -9.90 7.44
CA GLN A 31 13.69 -8.95 6.83
C GLN A 31 14.38 -7.60 6.56
N ILE A 32 15.11 -7.06 7.54
CA ILE A 32 15.84 -5.78 7.41
C ILE A 32 16.88 -5.87 6.29
N VAL A 33 17.74 -6.89 6.33
CA VAL A 33 18.82 -7.07 5.35
C VAL A 33 18.26 -7.28 3.94
N SER A 34 17.31 -8.20 3.78
CA SER A 34 16.74 -8.50 2.47
C SER A 34 15.96 -7.31 1.88
N PHE A 35 15.29 -6.49 2.71
CA PHE A 35 14.64 -5.27 2.27
C PHE A 35 15.65 -4.20 1.81
N GLN A 36 16.74 -4.01 2.53
CA GLN A 36 17.82 -3.10 2.13
C GLN A 36 18.43 -3.52 0.79
N ALA A 37 18.71 -4.82 0.62
CA ALA A 37 19.22 -5.37 -0.63
C ALA A 37 18.25 -5.17 -1.80
N LEU A 38 16.95 -5.40 -1.60
CA LEU A 38 15.91 -5.11 -2.60
C LEU A 38 15.92 -3.64 -3.02
N ARG A 39 16.01 -2.71 -2.06
CA ARG A 39 16.06 -1.26 -2.34
C ARG A 39 17.31 -0.87 -3.12
N GLN A 40 18.47 -1.45 -2.78
CA GLN A 40 19.70 -1.20 -3.50
C GLN A 40 19.63 -1.73 -4.93
N MET A 41 19.05 -2.92 -5.14
CA MET A 41 18.88 -3.52 -6.47
C MET A 41 18.02 -2.71 -7.44
N LEU A 42 17.19 -1.78 -6.95
CA LEU A 42 16.46 -0.84 -7.82
C LEU A 42 17.40 0.16 -8.52
N LYS A 43 18.54 0.47 -7.90
CA LYS A 43 19.59 1.35 -8.46
C LYS A 43 20.70 0.54 -9.12
N GLU A 44 21.07 -0.57 -8.50
CA GLU A 44 22.18 -1.43 -8.89
C GLU A 44 21.68 -2.86 -9.09
N PRO A 45 21.00 -3.14 -10.22
CA PRO A 45 20.46 -4.47 -10.48
C PRO A 45 21.58 -5.51 -10.54
N VAL A 46 21.22 -6.76 -10.26
CA VAL A 46 22.14 -7.87 -10.48
C VAL A 46 22.24 -8.06 -11.99
N LEU A 47 23.46 -8.14 -12.50
CA LEU A 47 23.71 -8.33 -13.92
C LEU A 47 23.74 -9.84 -14.21
N GLY A 48 23.12 -10.24 -15.31
CA GLY A 48 23.08 -11.63 -15.75
C GLY A 48 22.17 -11.82 -16.97
N ASN A 49 22.01 -13.07 -17.39
CA ASN A 49 21.33 -13.44 -18.64
C ASN A 49 19.97 -14.13 -18.41
N PHE A 50 19.37 -13.89 -17.25
CA PHE A 50 18.14 -14.57 -16.81
C PHE A 50 18.25 -16.10 -16.81
N ASP A 51 19.43 -16.60 -16.43
CA ASP A 51 19.74 -18.02 -16.23
C ASP A 51 19.82 -18.35 -14.73
N GLN A 52 20.22 -19.60 -14.42
CA GLN A 52 20.31 -20.07 -13.04
C GLN A 52 21.37 -19.32 -12.25
N ALA A 53 22.49 -18.96 -12.88
CA ALA A 53 23.55 -18.19 -12.24
C ALA A 53 23.02 -16.80 -11.86
N HIS A 54 22.24 -16.15 -12.73
CA HIS A 54 21.58 -14.90 -12.41
C HIS A 54 20.58 -15.06 -11.26
N PHE A 55 19.75 -16.10 -11.27
CA PHE A 55 18.79 -16.39 -10.19
C PHE A 55 19.50 -16.59 -8.83
N ALA A 56 20.59 -17.37 -8.82
CA ALA A 56 21.44 -17.58 -7.65
C ALA A 56 22.15 -16.31 -7.18
N ALA A 57 22.61 -15.47 -8.11
CA ALA A 57 23.24 -14.19 -7.79
C ALA A 57 22.27 -13.21 -7.12
N ILE A 58 20.99 -13.19 -7.52
CA ILE A 58 19.95 -12.42 -6.85
C ILE A 58 19.72 -12.95 -5.43
N HIS A 59 19.61 -14.27 -5.25
CA HIS A 59 19.48 -14.85 -3.91
C HIS A 59 20.68 -14.48 -3.04
N LYS A 60 21.90 -14.59 -3.57
CA LYS A 60 23.12 -14.19 -2.88
C LYS A 60 23.07 -12.72 -2.49
N ARG A 61 22.68 -11.81 -3.40
CA ARG A 61 22.54 -10.38 -3.09
C ARG A 61 21.56 -10.11 -1.94
N LEU A 62 20.46 -10.86 -1.88
CA LEU A 62 19.44 -10.70 -0.85
C LEU A 62 19.86 -11.23 0.52
N PHE A 63 20.65 -12.31 0.56
CA PHE A 63 20.80 -13.11 1.78
C PHE A 63 22.24 -13.36 2.21
N ALA A 64 23.27 -12.91 1.48
CA ALA A 64 24.68 -13.20 1.80
C ALA A 64 25.12 -12.66 3.17
N GLU A 65 24.51 -11.60 3.68
CA GLU A 65 24.80 -11.09 5.03
C GLU A 65 24.07 -11.88 6.15
N VAL A 66 23.06 -12.68 5.80
CA VAL A 66 22.26 -13.48 6.74
C VAL A 66 22.74 -14.92 6.72
N TYR A 67 22.79 -15.55 5.55
CA TYR A 67 23.01 -16.99 5.41
C TYR A 67 24.33 -17.29 4.71
N PRO A 68 25.13 -18.24 5.23
CA PRO A 68 26.40 -18.62 4.61
C PRO A 68 26.18 -19.32 3.25
N TRP A 69 25.05 -20.01 3.09
CA TRP A 69 24.65 -20.74 1.89
C TRP A 69 23.92 -19.86 0.85
N ALA A 70 23.96 -18.54 0.98
CA ALA A 70 23.22 -17.65 0.09
C ALA A 70 23.68 -17.79 -1.37
N GLY A 71 22.77 -18.26 -2.22
CA GLY A 71 23.02 -18.52 -3.65
C GLY A 71 23.31 -20.00 -3.94
N GLU A 72 23.37 -20.84 -2.91
CA GLU A 72 23.59 -22.28 -3.06
C GLU A 72 22.28 -23.05 -3.11
N THR A 73 22.17 -23.97 -4.07
CA THR A 73 21.02 -24.87 -4.19
C THR A 73 20.94 -25.81 -2.98
N ARG A 74 19.75 -25.98 -2.42
CA ARG A 74 19.52 -26.85 -1.27
C ARG A 74 19.79 -28.31 -1.59
N THR A 75 20.19 -29.05 -0.56
CA THR A 75 20.52 -30.48 -0.62
C THR A 75 19.49 -31.37 0.08
N VAL A 76 18.49 -30.76 0.72
CA VAL A 76 17.42 -31.46 1.46
C VAL A 76 16.07 -31.26 0.81
N GLU A 77 15.14 -32.19 1.03
CA GLU A 77 13.73 -32.00 0.68
C GLU A 77 13.08 -30.96 1.59
N LEU A 78 12.05 -30.28 1.08
CA LEU A 78 11.31 -29.29 1.83
C LEU A 78 9.85 -29.64 1.91
N TRP A 79 9.27 -29.36 3.08
CA TRP A 79 7.85 -29.40 3.31
C TRP A 79 7.45 -28.06 3.96
N LYS A 80 6.48 -27.37 3.39
CA LYS A 80 5.94 -26.13 3.94
C LYS A 80 4.41 -26.18 3.91
N PRO A 81 3.72 -26.06 5.05
CA PRO A 81 2.27 -26.10 5.08
C PRO A 81 1.69 -24.87 4.37
N GLU A 82 0.74 -25.07 3.46
CA GLU A 82 0.06 -23.98 2.76
C GLU A 82 -1.43 -23.96 3.13
N ILE A 83 -1.94 -22.77 3.48
CA ILE A 83 -3.34 -22.58 3.92
C ILE A 83 -4.31 -22.99 2.82
N VAL A 84 -4.06 -22.53 1.58
CA VAL A 84 -4.88 -22.86 0.40
C VAL A 84 -4.84 -24.35 0.00
N LEU A 85 -3.95 -25.14 0.61
CA LEU A 85 -3.89 -26.59 0.46
C LEU A 85 -4.31 -27.34 1.74
N ASN A 86 -5.04 -26.69 2.64
CA ASN A 86 -5.49 -27.25 3.91
C ASN A 86 -4.32 -27.80 4.75
N GLY A 87 -3.23 -27.02 4.84
CA GLY A 87 -2.02 -27.38 5.59
C GLY A 87 -1.07 -28.35 4.88
N ARG A 88 -1.39 -28.80 3.65
CA ARG A 88 -0.48 -29.62 2.84
C ARG A 88 0.58 -28.74 2.16
N SER A 89 1.72 -29.34 1.84
CA SER A 89 2.78 -28.68 1.07
C SER A 89 2.54 -28.74 -0.43
N VAL A 90 3.09 -27.76 -1.13
CA VAL A 90 3.42 -27.92 -2.56
C VAL A 90 4.39 -29.09 -2.71
N ALA A 91 4.26 -29.84 -3.79
CA ALA A 91 5.23 -30.85 -4.20
C ALA A 91 6.44 -30.15 -4.82
N TYR A 92 7.34 -29.65 -3.96
CA TYR A 92 8.60 -29.04 -4.39
C TYR A 92 9.51 -30.09 -5.03
N ALA A 93 10.39 -29.66 -5.94
CA ALA A 93 11.31 -30.56 -6.63
C ALA A 93 12.26 -31.27 -5.64
N PRO A 94 12.50 -32.58 -5.75
CA PRO A 94 13.61 -33.22 -5.06
C PRO A 94 14.94 -32.57 -5.46
N PRO A 95 15.97 -32.53 -4.57
CA PRO A 95 17.25 -31.87 -4.87
C PRO A 95 17.85 -32.21 -6.24
N ALA A 96 17.82 -33.50 -6.62
CA ALA A 96 18.35 -33.97 -7.90
C ALA A 96 17.59 -33.46 -9.14
N GLN A 97 16.38 -32.91 -8.99
CA GLN A 97 15.54 -32.43 -10.09
C GLN A 97 15.48 -30.90 -10.18
N ILE A 98 16.01 -30.17 -9.19
CA ILE A 98 15.95 -28.70 -9.13
C ILE A 98 16.54 -28.08 -10.40
N ASP A 99 17.76 -28.47 -10.77
CA ASP A 99 18.47 -27.91 -11.92
C ASP A 99 17.72 -28.13 -13.23
N GLY A 100 17.13 -29.32 -13.41
CA GLY A 100 16.33 -29.65 -14.59
C GLY A 100 15.10 -28.76 -14.71
N LEU A 101 14.36 -28.60 -13.62
CA LEU A 101 13.13 -27.82 -13.59
C LEU A 101 13.39 -26.31 -13.77
N MET A 102 14.44 -25.78 -13.14
CA MET A 102 14.87 -24.40 -13.34
C MET A 102 15.33 -24.16 -14.78
N ARG A 103 16.12 -25.07 -15.38
CA ARG A 103 16.56 -24.92 -16.78
C ARG A 103 15.36 -24.84 -17.72
N SER A 104 14.36 -25.69 -17.50
CA SER A 104 13.12 -25.69 -18.30
C SER A 104 12.44 -24.32 -18.26
N ALA A 105 12.16 -23.79 -17.06
CA ALA A 105 11.49 -22.50 -16.88
C ALA A 105 12.28 -21.32 -17.45
N LEU A 106 13.58 -21.27 -17.22
CA LEU A 106 14.43 -20.15 -17.65
C LEU A 106 14.68 -20.18 -19.16
N SER A 107 14.81 -21.36 -19.76
CA SER A 107 14.96 -21.49 -21.21
C SER A 107 13.71 -21.02 -21.97
N SER A 108 12.52 -21.18 -21.38
CA SER A 108 11.26 -20.64 -21.91
C SER A 108 11.29 -19.10 -21.96
N LEU A 109 11.81 -18.45 -20.92
CA LEU A 109 11.95 -16.98 -20.89
C LEU A 109 12.94 -16.44 -21.94
N ALA A 110 13.98 -17.21 -22.28
CA ALA A 110 15.02 -16.78 -23.21
C ALA A 110 14.65 -16.98 -24.70
N ARG A 111 13.80 -17.95 -25.01
CA ARG A 111 13.46 -18.31 -26.40
C ARG A 111 12.37 -17.45 -27.02
N GLU A 112 11.56 -16.83 -26.19
CA GLU A 112 10.33 -16.19 -26.62
C GLU A 112 10.28 -14.76 -26.11
N GLU A 113 9.90 -13.82 -26.98
CA GLU A 113 9.64 -12.45 -26.56
C GLU A 113 8.59 -12.41 -25.45
N PRO A 114 8.74 -11.54 -24.44
CA PRO A 114 7.80 -11.47 -23.33
C PRO A 114 6.39 -11.07 -23.79
N GLY A 115 6.26 -10.38 -24.93
CA GLY A 115 5.00 -9.75 -25.34
C GLY A 115 4.60 -8.64 -24.37
N ASN A 116 3.39 -8.10 -24.52
CA ASN A 116 2.86 -7.08 -23.62
C ASN A 116 2.21 -7.74 -22.39
N LEU A 117 2.79 -7.56 -21.20
CA LEU A 117 2.35 -8.16 -19.94
C LEU A 117 0.96 -7.68 -19.46
N LYS A 118 0.36 -6.70 -20.14
CA LYS A 118 -1.06 -6.32 -19.95
C LYS A 118 -2.03 -7.30 -20.63
N ASP A 119 -1.54 -8.04 -21.62
CA ASP A 119 -2.30 -9.00 -22.40
C ASP A 119 -2.31 -10.37 -21.71
N SER A 120 -3.42 -11.10 -21.89
CA SER A 120 -3.66 -12.36 -21.19
C SER A 120 -2.58 -13.42 -21.48
N ARG A 121 -2.25 -13.65 -22.76
CA ARG A 121 -1.30 -14.71 -23.17
C ARG A 121 0.13 -14.47 -22.64
N PRO A 122 0.77 -13.30 -22.84
CA PRO A 122 2.03 -12.93 -22.19
C PRO A 122 2.05 -13.13 -20.68
N ALA A 123 1.02 -12.63 -19.98
CA ALA A 123 0.96 -12.72 -18.53
C ALA A 123 0.83 -14.17 -18.03
N ILE A 124 0.03 -15.00 -18.71
CA ILE A 124 -0.10 -16.43 -18.42
C ILE A 124 1.24 -17.14 -18.60
N ARG A 125 1.97 -16.86 -19.69
CA ARG A 125 3.30 -17.45 -19.92
C ARG A 125 4.30 -17.08 -18.83
N LEU A 126 4.36 -15.80 -18.45
CA LEU A 126 5.22 -15.36 -17.35
C LEU A 126 4.83 -16.04 -16.03
N ALA A 127 3.52 -16.11 -15.73
CA ALA A 127 2.99 -16.78 -14.55
C ALA A 127 3.30 -18.30 -14.52
N GLN A 128 3.30 -18.97 -15.67
CA GLN A 128 3.71 -20.38 -15.78
C GLN A 128 5.19 -20.56 -15.42
N ASN A 129 6.08 -19.74 -16.00
CA ASN A 129 7.51 -19.79 -15.67
C ASN A 129 7.77 -19.47 -14.18
N MET A 130 7.05 -18.48 -13.64
CA MET A 130 7.02 -18.17 -12.21
C MET A 130 6.58 -19.36 -11.36
N ALA A 131 5.49 -20.04 -11.73
CA ALA A 131 5.02 -21.22 -11.00
C ALA A 131 6.03 -22.38 -11.04
N THR A 132 6.65 -22.62 -12.20
CA THR A 132 7.68 -23.66 -12.36
C THR A 132 8.93 -23.37 -11.52
N LEU A 133 9.39 -22.12 -11.46
CA LEU A 133 10.50 -21.72 -10.58
C LEU A 133 10.12 -21.82 -9.09
N PHE A 134 8.89 -21.44 -8.74
CA PHE A 134 8.38 -21.60 -7.37
C PHE A 134 8.32 -23.07 -6.94
N GLN A 135 7.95 -23.97 -7.86
CA GLN A 135 7.95 -25.41 -7.64
C GLN A 135 9.38 -26.00 -7.56
N ALA A 136 10.33 -25.49 -8.35
CA ALA A 136 11.73 -25.90 -8.24
C ALA A 136 12.28 -25.60 -6.84
N HIS A 137 11.91 -24.44 -6.28
CA HIS A 137 12.22 -24.04 -4.89
C HIS A 137 13.70 -24.29 -4.53
N PRO A 138 14.65 -23.69 -5.28
CA PRO A 138 16.05 -24.12 -5.26
C PRO A 138 16.79 -23.86 -3.96
N PHE A 139 16.36 -22.89 -3.14
CA PHE A 139 17.08 -22.49 -1.94
C PHE A 139 16.41 -23.01 -0.67
N ARG A 140 17.13 -23.04 0.45
CA ARG A 140 16.60 -23.48 1.75
C ARG A 140 15.53 -22.52 2.31
N GLU A 141 15.73 -21.22 2.12
CA GLU A 141 14.78 -20.15 2.44
C GLU A 141 14.97 -19.00 1.44
N GLY A 142 14.03 -18.05 1.32
CA GLY A 142 14.20 -16.86 0.49
C GLY A 142 13.74 -17.01 -0.97
N ASN A 143 13.13 -18.15 -1.32
CA ASN A 143 12.70 -18.47 -2.70
C ASN A 143 11.71 -17.44 -3.28
N THR A 144 10.64 -17.09 -2.55
CA THR A 144 9.62 -16.16 -3.07
C THR A 144 10.19 -14.77 -3.34
N ARG A 145 10.99 -14.23 -2.42
CA ARG A 145 11.64 -12.90 -2.57
C ARG A 145 12.61 -12.89 -3.75
N THR A 146 13.41 -13.94 -3.89
CA THR A 146 14.32 -14.09 -5.03
C THR A 146 13.57 -14.14 -6.35
N LEU A 147 12.51 -14.95 -6.42
CA LEU A 147 11.71 -15.10 -7.61
C LEU A 147 11.04 -13.79 -8.03
N LEU A 148 10.43 -13.06 -7.08
CA LEU A 148 9.79 -11.79 -7.36
C LEU A 148 10.80 -10.73 -7.83
N ALA A 149 11.98 -10.66 -7.19
CA ALA A 149 13.06 -9.76 -7.61
C ALA A 149 13.61 -10.10 -9.00
N PHE A 150 13.82 -11.39 -9.28
CA PHE A 150 14.27 -11.87 -10.58
C PHE A 150 13.28 -11.50 -11.69
N MET A 151 11.99 -11.74 -11.46
CA MET A 151 10.94 -11.45 -12.43
C MET A 151 10.70 -9.96 -12.62
N GLU A 152 10.92 -9.16 -11.58
CA GLU A 152 10.90 -7.70 -11.72
C GLU A 152 12.05 -7.19 -12.57
N GLN A 153 13.27 -7.68 -12.36
CA GLN A 153 14.42 -7.32 -13.19
C GLN A 153 14.23 -7.77 -14.64
N TYR A 154 13.65 -8.95 -14.87
CA TYR A 154 13.26 -9.42 -16.20
C TYR A 154 12.26 -8.45 -16.85
N ALA A 155 11.18 -8.11 -16.14
CA ALA A 155 10.17 -7.21 -16.65
C ALA A 155 10.73 -5.80 -16.94
N ARG A 156 11.60 -5.26 -16.07
CA ARG A 156 12.29 -3.98 -16.28
C ARG A 156 13.25 -4.01 -17.47
N HIS A 157 14.02 -5.08 -17.63
CA HIS A 157 14.91 -5.28 -18.77
C HIS A 157 14.15 -5.19 -20.10
N HIS A 158 12.93 -5.75 -20.13
CA HIS A 158 12.01 -5.66 -21.26
C HIS A 158 11.09 -4.41 -21.24
N LYS A 159 11.44 -3.36 -20.49
CA LYS A 159 10.74 -2.06 -20.41
C LYS A 159 9.29 -2.15 -19.93
N GLN A 160 8.98 -3.15 -19.12
CA GLN A 160 7.65 -3.45 -18.59
C GLN A 160 7.68 -3.59 -17.07
N PRO A 161 8.07 -2.56 -16.31
CA PRO A 161 8.16 -2.64 -14.86
C PRO A 161 6.84 -3.08 -14.22
N LEU A 162 6.96 -3.81 -13.10
CA LEU A 162 5.83 -4.32 -12.31
C LEU A 162 5.75 -3.62 -10.96
N ASP A 163 4.52 -3.35 -10.52
CA ASP A 163 4.24 -2.72 -9.24
C ASP A 163 4.59 -3.67 -8.08
N GLN A 164 5.78 -3.48 -7.52
CA GLN A 164 6.22 -4.25 -6.37
C GLN A 164 5.41 -3.94 -5.10
N ALA A 165 4.85 -2.75 -4.94
CA ALA A 165 4.04 -2.42 -3.78
C ALA A 165 2.68 -3.14 -3.84
N LEU A 166 2.10 -3.30 -5.04
CA LEU A 166 0.88 -4.06 -5.25
C LEU A 166 1.13 -5.56 -5.05
N ILE A 167 2.21 -6.09 -5.63
CA ILE A 167 2.57 -7.51 -5.49
C ILE A 167 2.86 -7.86 -4.02
N ASN A 168 3.53 -6.98 -3.27
CA ASN A 168 3.92 -7.27 -1.89
C ASN A 168 2.91 -6.71 -0.86
N ARG A 169 1.74 -6.22 -1.28
CA ARG A 169 0.72 -5.63 -0.40
C ARG A 169 0.30 -6.59 0.72
N VAL A 170 -0.02 -7.82 0.32
CA VAL A 170 -0.38 -8.90 1.23
C VAL A 170 0.46 -10.12 0.83
N PRO A 171 1.62 -10.34 1.47
CA PRO A 171 2.55 -11.40 1.08
C PRO A 171 1.93 -12.80 1.08
N SER A 172 0.97 -13.06 1.97
CA SER A 172 0.21 -14.32 2.00
C SER A 172 -0.64 -14.53 0.74
N GLU A 173 -1.37 -13.52 0.26
CA GLU A 173 -2.14 -13.61 -1.00
C GLU A 173 -1.22 -13.90 -2.20
N THR A 174 -0.04 -13.30 -2.23
CA THR A 174 0.94 -13.54 -3.30
C THR A 174 1.48 -14.96 -3.23
N ARG A 175 1.78 -15.45 -2.03
CA ARG A 175 2.16 -16.86 -1.81
C ARG A 175 1.04 -17.81 -2.24
N ASP A 176 -0.20 -17.54 -1.88
CA ASP A 176 -1.36 -18.35 -2.25
C ASP A 176 -1.53 -18.45 -3.77
N LYS A 177 -1.33 -17.34 -4.50
CA LYS A 177 -1.35 -17.34 -5.97
C LYS A 177 -0.26 -18.23 -6.57
N PHE A 178 0.95 -18.25 -6.00
CA PHE A 178 1.98 -19.18 -6.42
C PHE A 178 1.58 -20.63 -6.17
N VAL A 179 1.07 -20.92 -4.97
CA VAL A 179 0.65 -22.28 -4.58
C VAL A 179 -0.46 -22.78 -5.51
N LEU A 180 -1.50 -21.98 -5.75
CA LEU A 180 -2.58 -22.29 -6.69
C LEU A 180 -2.06 -22.50 -8.12
N ALA A 181 -1.09 -21.69 -8.55
CA ALA A 181 -0.49 -21.82 -9.86
C ALA A 181 0.22 -23.17 -10.05
N THR A 182 0.91 -23.69 -9.01
CA THR A 182 1.50 -25.06 -9.06
C THR A 182 0.46 -26.18 -9.16
N ARG A 183 -0.82 -25.90 -8.87
CA ARG A 183 -1.95 -26.82 -9.03
C ARG A 183 -2.71 -26.62 -10.35
N GLY A 184 -2.15 -25.85 -11.29
CA GLY A 184 -2.74 -25.55 -12.58
C GLY A 184 -3.71 -24.36 -12.59
N GLN A 185 -4.01 -23.76 -11.44
CA GLN A 185 -4.81 -22.54 -11.35
C GLN A 185 -3.94 -21.31 -11.60
N ILE A 186 -3.56 -21.09 -12.87
CA ILE A 186 -2.62 -20.04 -13.28
C ILE A 186 -3.23 -18.64 -13.26
N GLN A 187 -4.54 -18.51 -13.48
CA GLN A 187 -5.20 -17.22 -13.70
C GLN A 187 -4.97 -16.20 -12.58
N PRO A 188 -5.07 -16.53 -11.28
CA PRO A 188 -4.82 -15.55 -10.21
C PRO A 188 -3.41 -14.95 -10.23
N LEU A 189 -2.41 -15.76 -10.58
CA LEU A 189 -1.01 -15.31 -10.69
C LEU A 189 -0.81 -14.45 -11.95
N ALA A 190 -1.42 -14.83 -13.08
CA ALA A 190 -1.38 -14.04 -14.30
C ALA A 190 -2.10 -12.68 -14.15
N GLU A 191 -3.23 -12.64 -13.45
CA GLU A 191 -3.94 -11.40 -13.11
C GLU A 191 -3.10 -10.50 -12.20
N MET A 192 -2.38 -11.06 -11.23
CA MET A 192 -1.45 -10.29 -10.40
C MET A 192 -0.37 -9.60 -11.25
N VAL A 193 0.23 -10.32 -12.20
CA VAL A 193 1.22 -9.75 -13.14
C VAL A 193 0.59 -8.62 -13.96
N ARG A 194 -0.59 -8.84 -14.53
CA ARG A 194 -1.31 -7.84 -15.34
C ARG A 194 -1.62 -6.60 -14.51
N ASN A 195 -2.20 -6.76 -13.33
CA ASN A 195 -2.57 -5.64 -12.45
C ASN A 195 -1.32 -4.86 -12.01
N ALA A 196 -0.23 -5.55 -11.70
CA ALA A 196 1.03 -4.90 -11.37
C ALA A 196 1.61 -4.09 -12.54
N ARG A 197 1.47 -4.59 -13.78
CA ARG A 197 1.86 -3.85 -14.98
C ARG A 197 0.94 -2.65 -15.25
N TYR A 198 -0.37 -2.81 -15.13
CA TYR A 198 -1.34 -1.73 -15.28
C TYR A 198 -1.09 -0.62 -14.24
N SER A 199 -0.86 -0.99 -12.97
CA SER A 199 -0.61 -0.02 -11.89
C SER A 199 0.67 0.80 -12.13
N GLU A 200 1.76 0.18 -12.57
CA GLU A 200 2.98 0.91 -12.94
C GLU A 200 2.76 1.87 -14.11
N GLU A 201 2.00 1.46 -15.12
CA GLU A 201 1.65 2.34 -16.24
C GLU A 201 0.82 3.54 -15.81
N GLN A 202 -0.15 3.33 -14.92
CA GLN A 202 -0.98 4.40 -14.36
C GLN A 202 -0.14 5.38 -13.55
N ARG A 203 0.79 4.90 -12.72
CA ARG A 203 1.70 5.76 -11.96
C ARG A 203 2.64 6.57 -12.86
N ALA A 204 3.01 6.05 -14.02
CA ALA A 204 3.81 6.79 -15.00
C ALA A 204 2.99 7.75 -15.87
N HIS A 205 1.65 7.65 -15.88
CA HIS A 205 0.80 8.46 -16.73
C HIS A 205 0.77 9.93 -16.28
N PRO A 206 0.85 10.93 -17.19
CA PRO A 206 0.88 12.35 -16.81
C PRO A 206 -0.32 12.83 -16.00
N VAL A 207 -1.48 12.23 -16.25
CA VAL A 207 -2.74 12.52 -15.55
C VAL A 207 -2.96 11.61 -14.33
N LEU A 208 -2.88 10.29 -14.51
CA LEU A 208 -3.21 9.31 -13.46
C LEU A 208 -2.11 9.21 -12.39
N GLY A 209 -0.85 9.46 -12.74
CA GLY A 209 0.25 9.56 -11.78
C GLY A 209 0.16 10.79 -10.87
N ARG A 210 -0.72 11.75 -11.20
CA ARG A 210 -1.04 12.92 -10.35
C ARG A 210 -2.31 12.72 -9.54
N LEU A 211 -2.85 11.50 -9.47
CA LEU A 211 -3.95 11.23 -8.55
C LEU A 211 -3.50 11.48 -7.11
N SER A 212 -4.40 11.99 -6.25
CA SER A 212 -4.07 12.16 -4.83
C SER A 212 -3.74 10.80 -4.20
N ALA A 213 -3.00 10.83 -3.09
CA ALA A 213 -2.68 9.62 -2.35
C ALA A 213 -3.97 8.86 -1.93
N GLU A 214 -5.02 9.58 -1.51
CA GLU A 214 -6.29 8.93 -1.16
C GLU A 214 -6.96 8.26 -2.37
N ALA A 215 -6.96 8.93 -3.52
CA ALA A 215 -7.55 8.38 -4.73
C ALA A 215 -6.79 7.14 -5.22
N PHE A 216 -5.45 7.18 -5.15
CA PHE A 216 -4.62 6.03 -5.48
C PHE A 216 -4.83 4.87 -4.50
N GLU A 217 -4.86 5.14 -3.19
CA GLU A 217 -5.13 4.12 -2.18
C GLU A 217 -6.53 3.51 -2.31
N ALA A 218 -7.56 4.31 -2.64
CA ALA A 218 -8.90 3.80 -2.90
C ALA A 218 -8.90 2.78 -4.06
N THR A 219 -8.17 3.08 -5.14
CA THR A 219 -8.01 2.13 -6.27
C THR A 219 -7.22 0.89 -5.86
N ARG A 220 -6.19 1.05 -5.01
CA ARG A 220 -5.36 -0.06 -4.52
C ARG A 220 -6.16 -1.02 -3.64
N LEU A 221 -7.03 -0.51 -2.77
CA LEU A 221 -7.94 -1.31 -1.93
C LEU A 221 -8.92 -2.15 -2.75
N MET A 222 -9.24 -1.71 -3.97
CA MET A 222 -10.06 -2.46 -4.93
C MET A 222 -9.26 -3.45 -5.79
N GLY A 223 -7.98 -3.69 -5.49
CA GLY A 223 -7.11 -4.57 -6.28
C GLY A 223 -6.50 -3.91 -7.51
N ALA A 224 -6.39 -2.57 -7.52
CA ALA A 224 -5.88 -1.76 -8.62
C ALA A 224 -6.60 -2.04 -9.96
N PRO A 225 -7.93 -1.82 -10.02
CA PRO A 225 -8.69 -2.01 -11.25
C PRO A 225 -8.17 -1.06 -12.34
N ARG A 226 -8.47 -1.41 -13.60
CA ARG A 226 -8.04 -0.60 -14.73
C ARG A 226 -8.72 0.78 -14.66
N ILE A 227 -7.91 1.83 -14.62
CA ILE A 227 -8.35 3.21 -14.75
C ILE A 227 -8.30 3.62 -16.22
N VAL A 228 -9.41 4.13 -16.72
CA VAL A 228 -9.58 4.59 -18.09
C VAL A 228 -9.81 6.10 -18.09
N LEU A 229 -9.20 6.80 -19.04
CA LEU A 229 -9.52 8.18 -19.34
C LEU A 229 -10.56 8.17 -20.46
N PRO A 230 -11.84 8.44 -20.16
CA PRO A 230 -12.89 8.42 -21.17
C PRO A 230 -12.69 9.58 -22.15
N GLU A 231 -13.00 9.33 -23.43
CA GLU A 231 -12.94 10.35 -24.48
C GLU A 231 -13.99 11.45 -24.24
N PRO A 232 -13.74 12.69 -24.68
CA PRO A 232 -14.75 13.73 -24.64
C PRO A 232 -16.03 13.33 -25.39
N GLY A 233 -17.17 13.58 -24.76
CA GLY A 233 -18.49 13.19 -25.25
C GLY A 233 -18.99 11.83 -24.75
N THR A 234 -18.12 11.00 -24.16
CA THR A 234 -18.50 9.71 -23.53
C THR A 234 -19.43 9.95 -22.34
N GLN A 235 -20.50 9.14 -22.24
CA GLN A 235 -21.37 9.13 -21.07
C GLN A 235 -20.83 8.14 -20.03
N VAL A 236 -20.58 8.63 -18.81
CA VAL A 236 -20.07 7.84 -17.69
C VAL A 236 -21.14 7.78 -16.60
N ARG A 237 -21.58 6.55 -16.31
CA ARG A 237 -22.55 6.22 -15.27
C ARG A 237 -21.93 5.30 -14.24
N GLY A 238 -21.94 5.69 -12.97
CA GLY A 238 -21.35 4.87 -11.94
C GLY A 238 -21.32 5.53 -10.57
N GLN A 239 -20.49 4.97 -9.70
CA GLN A 239 -20.30 5.47 -8.34
C GLN A 239 -18.94 6.14 -8.20
N VAL A 240 -18.91 7.34 -7.63
CA VAL A 240 -17.67 8.05 -7.32
C VAL A 240 -16.96 7.30 -6.19
N VAL A 241 -15.76 6.82 -6.45
CA VAL A 241 -14.92 6.09 -5.49
C VAL A 241 -14.02 7.05 -4.74
N ALA A 242 -13.45 8.01 -5.47
CA ALA A 242 -12.60 9.04 -4.91
C ALA A 242 -12.61 10.27 -5.83
N THR A 243 -12.35 11.44 -5.26
CA THR A 243 -12.00 12.64 -6.01
C THR A 243 -10.51 12.94 -5.83
N SER A 244 -9.92 13.47 -6.89
CA SER A 244 -8.52 13.90 -6.95
C SER A 244 -8.46 15.36 -7.38
N TYR A 245 -7.26 15.94 -7.52
CA TYR A 245 -7.06 17.36 -7.84
C TYR A 245 -7.80 17.83 -9.09
N HIS A 246 -7.91 16.99 -10.12
CA HIS A 246 -8.51 17.36 -11.41
C HIS A 246 -9.52 16.35 -11.95
N HIS A 247 -9.68 15.18 -11.31
CA HIS A 247 -10.54 14.10 -11.79
C HIS A 247 -11.36 13.49 -10.65
N ALA A 248 -12.56 13.05 -10.95
CA ALA A 248 -13.32 12.11 -10.14
C ALA A 248 -13.12 10.69 -10.69
N LEU A 249 -12.83 9.74 -9.80
CA LEU A 249 -12.75 8.32 -10.14
C LEU A 249 -14.13 7.70 -10.01
N VAL A 250 -14.74 7.34 -11.14
CA VAL A 250 -16.09 6.79 -11.20
C VAL A 250 -16.01 5.31 -11.55
N ARG A 251 -16.42 4.44 -10.64
CA ARG A 251 -16.49 2.99 -10.87
C ARG A 251 -17.65 2.65 -11.79
N GLN A 252 -17.34 1.99 -12.90
CA GLN A 252 -18.29 1.38 -13.84
C GLN A 252 -17.96 -0.11 -13.93
N ASP A 253 -18.80 -0.97 -13.38
CA ASP A 253 -18.60 -2.42 -13.36
C ASP A 253 -17.20 -2.85 -12.85
N ARG A 254 -16.29 -3.24 -13.76
CA ARG A 254 -14.91 -3.71 -13.47
C ARG A 254 -13.81 -2.69 -13.80
N GLU A 255 -14.17 -1.50 -14.25
CA GLU A 255 -13.23 -0.43 -14.60
C GLU A 255 -13.53 0.85 -13.80
N ILE A 256 -12.54 1.74 -13.70
CA ILE A 256 -12.69 3.06 -13.10
C ILE A 256 -12.47 4.11 -14.18
N ALA A 257 -13.45 4.96 -14.43
CA ALA A 257 -13.30 6.11 -15.30
C ALA A 257 -12.74 7.31 -14.51
N ALA A 258 -11.60 7.84 -14.93
CA ALA A 258 -11.08 9.12 -14.42
C ALA A 258 -11.74 10.27 -15.19
N VAL A 259 -12.86 10.77 -14.67
CA VAL A 259 -13.64 11.83 -15.31
C VAL A 259 -13.12 13.21 -14.88
N PRO A 260 -12.81 14.14 -15.80
CA PRO A 260 -12.39 15.50 -15.44
C PRO A 260 -13.44 16.20 -14.56
N LEU A 261 -13.01 16.84 -13.47
CA LEU A 261 -13.92 17.55 -12.56
C LEU A 261 -14.72 18.66 -13.28
N ALA A 262 -14.17 19.23 -14.36
CA ALA A 262 -14.85 20.20 -15.21
C ALA A 262 -16.13 19.65 -15.87
N SER A 263 -16.27 18.33 -15.98
CA SER A 263 -17.46 17.67 -16.54
C SER A 263 -18.66 17.68 -15.57
N PHE A 264 -18.41 17.96 -14.29
CA PHE A 264 -19.45 17.98 -13.26
C PHE A 264 -19.93 19.40 -13.00
N ARG A 265 -21.25 19.59 -12.94
CA ARG A 265 -21.87 20.88 -12.56
C ARG A 265 -21.61 21.24 -11.10
N VAL A 266 -21.60 20.23 -10.24
CA VAL A 266 -21.34 20.32 -8.80
C VAL A 266 -20.23 19.32 -8.47
N MET A 267 -19.35 19.68 -7.54
CA MET A 267 -18.27 18.79 -7.10
C MET A 267 -18.88 17.46 -6.61
N PRO A 268 -18.50 16.31 -7.20
CA PRO A 268 -19.04 15.02 -6.79
C PRO A 268 -18.49 14.59 -5.44
N GLU A 269 -19.34 14.09 -4.55
CA GLU A 269 -18.94 13.50 -3.28
C GLU A 269 -18.56 12.02 -3.44
N ASN A 270 -17.73 11.51 -2.53
CA ASN A 270 -17.42 10.08 -2.48
C ASN A 270 -18.72 9.28 -2.24
N ASN A 271 -18.82 8.12 -2.88
CA ASN A 271 -20.00 7.25 -2.93
C ASN A 271 -21.22 7.81 -3.67
N ALA A 272 -21.19 9.05 -4.18
CA ALA A 272 -22.28 9.59 -4.98
C ALA A 272 -22.46 8.80 -6.29
N ARG A 273 -23.72 8.57 -6.69
CA ARG A 273 -24.03 8.05 -8.02
C ARG A 273 -24.07 9.19 -9.02
N VAL A 274 -23.36 9.04 -10.12
CA VAL A 274 -23.23 10.08 -11.15
C VAL A 274 -23.59 9.53 -12.52
N ASP A 275 -24.20 10.39 -13.33
CA ASP A 275 -24.46 10.20 -14.75
C ASP A 275 -23.97 11.46 -15.47
N VAL A 276 -22.73 11.42 -15.96
CA VAL A 276 -22.00 12.60 -16.43
C VAL A 276 -21.49 12.39 -17.85
N ARG A 277 -21.60 13.42 -18.69
CA ARG A 277 -20.96 13.44 -20.00
C ARG A 277 -19.60 14.11 -19.89
N VAL A 278 -18.55 13.43 -20.36
CA VAL A 278 -17.18 13.93 -20.30
C VAL A 278 -17.04 15.14 -21.22
N LEU A 279 -16.55 16.26 -20.69
CA LEU A 279 -16.30 17.46 -21.46
C LEU A 279 -14.85 17.52 -21.94
N ARG A 280 -14.60 18.26 -23.04
CA ARG A 280 -13.23 18.58 -23.43
C ARG A 280 -12.61 19.55 -22.42
N SER A 281 -11.29 19.50 -22.29
CA SER A 281 -10.53 20.28 -21.29
C SER A 281 -10.70 21.81 -21.42
N ASP A 282 -11.11 22.25 -22.61
CA ASP A 282 -11.37 23.62 -23.05
C ASP A 282 -12.87 23.99 -23.06
N GLU A 283 -13.77 23.02 -22.97
CA GLU A 283 -15.23 23.21 -22.88
C GLU A 283 -15.69 23.14 -21.42
N GLY A 284 -15.22 24.07 -20.59
CA GLY A 284 -15.72 24.21 -19.22
C GLY A 284 -17.19 24.65 -19.22
N LEU A 285 -18.03 24.04 -18.37
CA LEU A 285 -19.37 24.56 -18.08
C LEU A 285 -19.23 26.01 -17.59
N ASP A 286 -19.97 26.94 -18.23
CA ASP A 286 -19.95 28.37 -17.93
C ASP A 286 -20.14 28.62 -16.42
N ARG A 287 -19.08 29.10 -15.77
CA ARG A 287 -19.00 29.34 -14.31
C ARG A 287 -19.50 30.73 -13.91
N ASN A 288 -20.42 31.31 -14.67
CA ASN A 288 -21.04 32.60 -14.35
C ASN A 288 -22.22 32.45 -13.38
N GLN A 289 -21.89 32.25 -12.10
CA GLN A 289 -22.67 32.72 -10.94
C GLN A 289 -21.66 33.15 -9.84
N PRO A 290 -22.00 34.13 -8.98
CA PRO A 290 -21.02 35.05 -8.40
C PRO A 290 -20.00 34.32 -7.54
N ARG A 291 -18.72 34.55 -7.85
CA ARG A 291 -17.61 34.20 -6.97
C ARG A 291 -17.70 35.06 -5.73
N GLU A 292 -18.15 34.51 -4.61
CA GLU A 292 -17.62 34.96 -3.33
C GLU A 292 -16.12 34.63 -3.34
N GLU A 293 -15.32 35.68 -3.21
CA GLU A 293 -13.87 35.62 -3.08
C GLU A 293 -13.50 34.58 -2.02
N VAL A 294 -13.10 33.39 -2.47
CA VAL A 294 -12.30 32.48 -1.63
C VAL A 294 -10.97 33.18 -1.47
N ALA A 295 -10.91 33.94 -0.39
CA ALA A 295 -9.75 34.65 0.09
C ALA A 295 -8.53 33.74 -0.07
N ARG A 296 -7.49 34.28 -0.71
CA ARG A 296 -6.12 33.85 -0.48
C ARG A 296 -5.85 34.03 1.01
N SER A 297 -6.24 33.06 1.83
CA SER A 297 -5.94 33.06 3.25
C SER A 297 -4.48 32.69 3.40
N GLN A 298 -3.70 33.72 3.69
CA GLN A 298 -2.35 33.63 4.19
C GLN A 298 -2.31 32.62 5.34
N VAL A 299 -1.46 31.61 5.19
CA VAL A 299 -1.10 30.66 6.24
C VAL A 299 -0.41 31.44 7.37
N VAL A 300 -1.18 31.87 8.37
CA VAL A 300 -0.66 32.50 9.59
C VAL A 300 -0.90 31.51 10.73
N GLY A 301 0.17 30.79 11.07
CA GLY A 301 0.18 29.70 12.04
C GLY A 301 1.06 28.55 11.59
N ARG A 302 2.30 28.83 11.17
CA ARG A 302 3.28 27.81 10.83
C ARG A 302 3.99 27.39 12.11
N VAL A 303 3.92 26.12 12.50
CA VAL A 303 5.09 25.49 13.14
C VAL A 303 6.09 25.22 12.02
N LEU A 304 6.80 26.27 11.61
CA LEU A 304 7.93 26.16 10.71
C LEU A 304 9.10 25.59 11.51
N ILE A 305 9.55 24.39 11.16
CA ILE A 305 10.96 24.04 11.29
C ILE A 305 11.52 24.12 9.87
N PRO A 306 12.16 25.23 9.47
CA PRO A 306 12.87 25.29 8.20
C PRO A 306 14.01 24.28 8.23
N ALA A 307 14.06 23.37 7.24
CA ALA A 307 15.17 22.44 7.06
C ALA A 307 16.54 23.17 6.95
N SER A 308 16.55 24.45 6.58
CA SER A 308 17.75 25.28 6.53
C SER A 308 18.34 25.63 7.90
N TYR A 309 17.55 25.65 8.99
CA TYR A 309 18.06 25.98 10.33
C TYR A 309 18.65 24.75 11.06
N LEU A 310 18.21 23.54 10.71
CA LEU A 310 18.74 22.28 11.25
C LEU A 310 20.05 21.81 10.57
N MET A 311 20.33 22.33 9.38
CA MET A 311 21.61 22.12 8.69
C MET A 311 22.78 22.87 9.37
N LEU A 312 22.49 23.88 10.19
CA LEU A 312 23.48 24.63 10.97
C LEU A 312 23.84 23.96 12.31
N SER A 313 23.15 22.88 12.70
CA SER A 313 23.34 22.18 13.99
C SER A 313 23.90 20.75 13.87
N GLY A 314 24.38 20.34 12.68
CA GLY A 314 25.23 19.15 12.52
C GLY A 314 24.55 17.77 12.50
N GLN A 315 23.27 17.66 12.14
CA GLN A 315 22.61 16.34 11.97
C GLN A 315 22.63 15.84 10.52
N ARG A 316 22.63 14.51 10.34
CA ARG A 316 22.76 13.84 9.03
C ARG A 316 21.46 13.92 8.21
N PRO A 317 21.54 14.04 6.86
CA PRO A 317 20.39 14.30 5.98
C PRO A 317 19.28 13.22 5.98
N GLU A 318 19.62 12.02 6.41
CA GLU A 318 18.84 10.80 6.23
C GLU A 318 17.71 10.69 7.28
N ASP A 319 17.93 11.29 8.46
CA ASP A 319 16.96 11.37 9.56
C ASP A 319 15.91 12.48 9.34
N VAL A 320 16.18 13.44 8.44
CA VAL A 320 15.29 14.58 8.12
C VAL A 320 14.09 14.14 7.30
N THR A 321 14.23 13.09 6.49
CA THR A 321 13.18 12.60 5.58
C THR A 321 12.15 11.70 6.27
N ARG A 322 12.51 11.08 7.40
CA ARG A 322 11.62 10.15 8.16
C ARG A 322 10.57 10.85 9.03
N ASN A 323 10.66 12.17 9.24
CA ASN A 323 9.84 12.89 10.22
C ASN A 323 8.89 13.96 9.64
N ARG A 324 8.59 13.96 8.34
CA ARG A 324 7.53 14.82 7.80
C ARG A 324 6.17 14.13 7.81
N ILE A 325 5.51 14.14 8.97
CA ILE A 325 4.05 14.17 9.02
C ILE A 325 3.71 15.51 9.67
N GLU A 326 3.23 16.44 8.86
CA GLU A 326 2.74 17.73 9.32
C GLU A 326 1.32 17.51 9.83
N ILE A 327 1.11 17.56 11.15
CA ILE A 327 -0.26 17.56 11.70
C ILE A 327 -0.83 18.95 11.45
N PRO A 328 -1.92 19.09 10.68
CA PRO A 328 -2.55 20.38 10.50
C PRO A 328 -3.03 20.90 11.86
N GLY A 329 -2.61 22.12 12.23
CA GLY A 329 -3.21 22.82 13.36
C GLY A 329 -4.63 23.27 13.01
N PRO A 330 -5.48 23.56 14.01
CA PRO A 330 -6.81 24.09 13.74
C PRO A 330 -6.70 25.43 13.02
N SER A 331 -7.55 25.62 12.02
CA SER A 331 -7.78 26.89 11.35
C SER A 331 -8.14 27.97 12.36
N PRO A 332 -7.95 29.27 12.05
CA PRO A 332 -8.38 30.33 12.96
C PRO A 332 -9.87 30.23 13.34
N ALA A 333 -10.71 29.77 12.40
CA ALA A 333 -12.13 29.54 12.64
C ALA A 333 -12.37 28.39 13.63
N LEU A 334 -11.68 27.26 13.46
CA LEU A 334 -11.78 26.13 14.38
C LEU A 334 -11.15 26.44 15.75
N ALA A 335 -10.01 27.12 15.77
CA ALA A 335 -9.33 27.52 16.99
C ALA A 335 -10.16 28.49 17.84
N GLU A 336 -10.89 29.41 17.19
CA GLU A 336 -11.82 30.30 17.88
C GLU A 336 -13.08 29.57 18.30
N ALA A 337 -13.62 28.68 17.45
CA ALA A 337 -14.78 27.87 17.78
C ALA A 337 -14.52 26.96 18.99
N LEU A 338 -13.37 26.30 19.06
CA LEU A 338 -12.97 25.45 20.21
C LEU A 338 -12.87 26.22 21.53
N LYS A 339 -12.70 27.55 21.49
CA LYS A 339 -12.66 28.42 22.68
C LYS A 339 -14.02 29.00 23.04
N THR A 340 -14.88 29.23 22.06
CA THR A 340 -16.08 30.07 22.21
C THR A 340 -17.41 29.33 22.04
N ARG A 341 -17.41 28.15 21.39
CA ARG A 341 -18.62 27.38 21.07
C ARG A 341 -18.62 26.05 21.83
N PRO A 342 -19.79 25.57 22.29
CA PRO A 342 -19.91 24.24 22.86
C PRO A 342 -19.73 23.16 21.77
N ALA A 343 -19.22 21.99 22.14
CA ALA A 343 -18.90 20.90 21.22
C ALA A 343 -20.04 20.56 20.24
N ARG A 344 -21.28 20.50 20.73
CA ARG A 344 -22.48 20.23 19.91
C ARG A 344 -22.69 21.21 18.75
N GLU A 345 -22.30 22.47 18.91
CA GLU A 345 -22.45 23.51 17.89
C GLU A 345 -21.31 23.46 16.88
N ILE A 346 -20.14 22.98 17.28
CA ILE A 346 -19.00 22.74 16.39
C ILE A 346 -19.30 21.52 15.51
N VAL A 347 -19.86 20.45 16.08
CA VAL A 347 -20.27 19.26 15.32
C VAL A 347 -21.39 19.57 14.31
N ALA A 348 -22.31 20.49 14.67
CA ALA A 348 -23.38 20.92 13.78
C ALA A 348 -22.89 21.71 12.55
N ASP A 349 -21.64 22.18 12.55
CA ASP A 349 -20.99 22.85 11.43
C ASP A 349 -20.18 21.83 10.61
N PRO A 350 -20.61 21.48 9.39
CA PRO A 350 -19.98 20.41 8.61
C PRO A 350 -18.50 20.69 8.28
N GLY A 351 -18.12 21.96 8.13
CA GLY A 351 -16.75 22.36 7.83
C GLY A 351 -15.83 22.16 9.04
N LEU A 352 -16.26 22.65 10.21
CA LEU A 352 -15.50 22.49 11.46
C LEU A 352 -15.43 21.02 11.91
N ALA A 353 -16.52 20.27 11.76
CA ALA A 353 -16.55 18.84 12.08
C ALA A 353 -15.62 18.02 11.16
N ALA A 354 -15.57 18.34 9.86
CA ALA A 354 -14.64 17.70 8.92
C ALA A 354 -13.18 18.00 9.25
N GLU A 355 -12.89 19.25 9.62
CA GLU A 355 -11.55 19.68 10.03
C GLU A 355 -11.11 18.95 11.32
N VAL A 356 -11.98 18.86 12.33
CA VAL A 356 -11.72 18.11 13.57
C VAL A 356 -11.41 16.63 13.30
N ARG A 357 -12.17 15.96 12.41
CA ARG A 357 -11.91 14.57 12.01
C ARG A 357 -10.59 14.41 11.25
N GLN A 358 -10.21 15.40 10.44
CA GLN A 358 -8.93 15.38 9.71
C GLN A 358 -7.74 15.49 10.66
N ILE A 359 -7.83 16.35 11.68
CA ILE A 359 -6.79 16.50 12.70
C ILE A 359 -6.68 15.23 13.55
N ASP A 360 -7.81 14.63 13.96
CA ASP A 360 -7.83 13.37 14.71
C ASP A 360 -7.19 12.21 13.94
N LYS A 361 -7.55 12.06 12.66
CA LYS A 361 -6.95 11.05 11.78
C LYS A 361 -5.43 11.23 11.69
N SER A 362 -4.96 12.48 11.57
CA SER A 362 -3.53 12.80 11.51
C SER A 362 -2.79 12.48 12.82
N LEU A 363 -3.46 12.65 13.97
CA LEU A 363 -2.92 12.29 15.29
C LEU A 363 -2.82 10.77 15.46
N ILE A 364 -3.86 10.03 15.07
CA ILE A 364 -3.88 8.56 15.13
C ILE A 364 -2.84 7.96 14.18
N GLU A 365 -2.69 8.51 12.97
CA GLU A 365 -1.67 8.06 12.01
C GLU A 365 -0.25 8.27 12.55
N ARG A 366 -0.01 9.34 13.33
CA ARG A 366 1.31 9.65 13.88
C ARG A 366 1.62 8.90 15.18
N PHE A 367 0.68 8.84 16.11
CA PHE A 367 0.92 8.39 17.49
C PHE A 367 0.18 7.10 17.84
N GLY A 368 -0.64 6.56 16.93
CA GLY A 368 -1.59 5.49 17.25
C GLY A 368 -2.72 6.00 18.15
N ARG A 369 -3.75 5.17 18.32
CA ARG A 369 -4.90 5.51 19.19
C ARG A 369 -4.47 5.70 20.65
N GLU A 370 -3.58 4.82 21.13
CA GLU A 370 -3.04 4.88 22.50
C GLU A 370 -2.12 6.08 22.70
N GLY A 371 -1.23 6.38 21.75
CA GLY A 371 -0.34 7.55 21.85
C GLY A 371 -1.09 8.88 21.72
N SER A 372 -2.14 8.96 20.91
CA SER A 372 -3.05 10.12 20.87
C SER A 372 -3.74 10.34 22.22
N ALA A 373 -4.24 9.26 22.85
CA ALA A 373 -4.83 9.34 24.19
C ALA A 373 -3.81 9.77 25.27
N ILE A 374 -2.56 9.29 25.20
CA ILE A 374 -1.48 9.70 26.10
C ILE A 374 -1.16 11.20 25.95
N LEU A 375 -1.15 11.74 24.73
CA LEU A 375 -0.93 13.17 24.48
C LEU A 375 -2.04 14.05 25.10
N VAL A 376 -3.29 13.62 25.00
CA VAL A 376 -4.45 14.39 25.50
C VAL A 376 -4.65 14.24 27.01
N GLN A 377 -4.51 13.02 27.54
CA GLN A 377 -4.95 12.65 28.91
C GLN A 377 -3.87 11.94 29.76
N GLY A 378 -2.74 11.53 29.19
CA GLY A 378 -1.67 10.80 29.89
C GLY A 378 -0.83 11.66 30.85
N SER A 379 0.18 11.07 31.50
CA SER A 379 1.08 11.83 32.36
C SER A 379 1.98 12.78 31.54
N ASP A 380 2.42 13.89 32.14
CA ASP A 380 3.30 14.85 31.46
C ASP A 380 4.60 14.24 30.97
N THR A 381 5.14 13.29 31.73
CA THR A 381 6.39 12.59 31.42
C THR A 381 6.23 11.70 30.19
N GLU A 382 5.12 10.97 30.08
CA GLU A 382 4.81 10.10 28.94
C GLU A 382 4.41 10.92 27.71
N ALA A 383 3.61 11.97 27.86
CA ALA A 383 3.23 12.82 26.75
C ALA A 383 4.42 13.60 26.18
N LYS A 384 5.35 14.07 27.02
CA LYS A 384 6.59 14.73 26.56
C LYS A 384 7.56 13.77 25.86
N SER A 385 7.51 12.46 26.18
CA SER A 385 8.37 11.47 25.49
C SER A 385 7.92 11.22 24.04
N LEU A 386 6.63 11.47 23.74
CA LEU A 386 6.06 11.40 22.39
C LEU A 386 6.32 12.66 21.55
N LEU A 387 6.75 13.76 22.18
CA LEU A 387 6.94 15.05 21.52
C LEU A 387 8.43 15.38 21.33
N PRO A 388 8.81 16.08 20.23
CA PRO A 388 10.16 16.62 20.09
C PRO A 388 10.53 17.57 21.24
N LYS A 389 11.83 17.60 21.61
CA LYS A 389 12.34 18.47 22.68
C LYS A 389 12.02 19.93 22.39
N GLY A 390 11.43 20.63 23.36
CA GLY A 390 11.12 22.07 23.30
C GLY A 390 9.68 22.41 22.90
N GLN A 391 8.81 21.42 22.67
CA GLN A 391 7.39 21.67 22.50
C GLN A 391 6.65 21.89 23.83
N ASP A 392 5.76 22.87 23.84
CA ASP A 392 4.93 23.19 24.99
C ASP A 392 3.69 22.27 25.03
N LEU A 393 3.75 21.27 25.90
CA LEU A 393 2.67 20.30 26.10
C LEU A 393 1.37 20.97 26.56
N GLU A 394 1.43 22.07 27.31
CA GLU A 394 0.23 22.77 27.77
C GLU A 394 -0.51 23.44 26.60
N GLN A 395 0.24 24.08 25.69
CA GLN A 395 -0.32 24.67 24.48
C GLN A 395 -0.93 23.60 23.54
N ILE A 396 -0.29 22.45 23.43
CA ILE A 396 -0.81 21.32 22.64
C ILE A 396 -2.10 20.80 23.27
N ARG A 397 -2.13 20.59 24.58
CA ARG A 397 -3.34 20.11 25.28
C ARG A 397 -4.47 21.12 25.28
N ALA A 398 -4.18 22.42 25.28
CA ALA A 398 -5.19 23.47 25.17
C ALA A 398 -5.99 23.38 23.85
N VAL A 399 -5.42 22.78 22.81
CA VAL A 399 -6.09 22.53 21.53
C VAL A 399 -6.71 21.13 21.49
N LEU A 400 -5.96 20.11 21.91
CA LEU A 400 -6.38 18.70 21.76
C LEU A 400 -7.51 18.30 22.70
N LYS A 401 -7.59 18.87 23.91
CA LYS A 401 -8.64 18.51 24.88
C LYS A 401 -10.04 18.95 24.42
N PRO A 402 -10.29 20.23 24.07
CA PRO A 402 -11.59 20.63 23.55
C PRO A 402 -11.95 19.89 22.25
N MET A 403 -10.96 19.57 21.42
CA MET A 403 -11.17 18.81 20.18
C MET A 403 -11.65 17.37 20.46
N MET A 404 -11.14 16.73 21.52
CA MET A 404 -11.60 15.40 21.93
C MET A 404 -13.07 15.41 22.37
N ASP A 405 -13.52 16.46 23.05
CA ASP A 405 -14.92 16.61 23.43
C ASP A 405 -15.84 16.78 22.21
N VAL A 406 -15.35 17.45 21.15
CA VAL A 406 -16.03 17.55 19.86
C VAL A 406 -16.11 16.19 19.15
N LEU A 407 -15.03 15.41 19.13
CA LEU A 407 -14.99 14.07 18.54
C LEU A 407 -15.97 13.11 19.23
N VAL A 408 -16.01 13.12 20.57
CA VAL A 408 -16.95 12.30 21.35
C VAL A 408 -18.41 12.71 21.07
N ALA A 409 -18.66 14.01 20.87
CA ALA A 409 -19.99 14.50 20.51
C ALA A 409 -20.38 14.11 19.06
N ASP A 410 -19.45 14.15 18.12
CA ASP A 410 -19.64 13.73 16.71
C ASP A 410 -19.95 12.23 16.63
N ASP A 411 -19.17 11.38 17.30
CA ASP A 411 -19.40 9.93 17.35
C ASP A 411 -20.77 9.57 17.93
N ARG A 412 -21.19 10.27 19.00
CA ARG A 412 -22.53 10.08 19.59
C ARG A 412 -23.64 10.49 18.63
N GLN A 413 -23.49 11.61 17.92
CA GLN A 413 -24.47 12.05 16.92
C GLN A 413 -24.56 11.08 15.74
N GLN A 414 -23.43 10.56 15.25
CA GLN A 414 -23.39 9.58 14.17
C GLN A 414 -24.00 8.23 14.59
N THR A 415 -23.74 7.79 15.81
CA THR A 415 -24.35 6.56 16.37
C THR A 415 -25.87 6.69 16.50
N LEU A 416 -26.35 7.84 16.99
CA LEU A 416 -27.79 8.15 17.08
C LEU A 416 -28.46 8.26 15.70
N ALA A 417 -27.75 8.81 14.71
CA ALA A 417 -28.21 8.83 13.32
C ALA A 417 -28.31 7.41 12.73
N GLN A 418 -27.32 6.55 12.97
CA GLN A 418 -27.37 5.14 12.56
C GLN A 418 -28.51 4.36 13.23
N GLN A 419 -28.74 4.55 14.53
CA GLN A 419 -29.84 3.89 15.25
C GLN A 419 -31.23 4.34 14.75
N LYS A 420 -31.40 5.62 14.43
CA LYS A 420 -32.64 6.13 13.80
C LYS A 420 -32.87 5.57 12.41
N THR A 421 -31.80 5.25 11.68
CA THR A 421 -31.87 4.65 10.34
C THR A 421 -32.21 3.16 10.41
N LEU A 422 -31.70 2.44 11.44
CA LEU A 422 -31.99 1.03 11.70
C LEU A 422 -33.40 0.78 12.28
N GLY A 423 -33.96 1.71 13.06
CA GLY A 423 -35.31 1.61 13.61
C GLY A 423 -36.45 1.78 12.59
N GLN A 424 -36.14 2.10 11.32
CA GLN A 424 -37.14 2.15 10.24
C GLN A 424 -37.24 0.84 9.43
N GLU A 425 -36.42 -0.17 9.76
CA GLU A 425 -36.37 -1.48 9.09
C GLU A 425 -36.71 -2.65 10.04
N GLU A 426 -37.66 -2.49 10.98
CA GLU A 426 -38.22 -3.66 11.66
C GLU A 426 -39.36 -4.29 10.83
N PRO A 427 -39.31 -5.61 10.52
CA PRO A 427 -40.36 -6.29 9.78
C PRO A 427 -41.62 -6.44 10.64
N GLN A 428 -42.76 -5.94 10.14
CA GLN A 428 -44.06 -6.25 10.73
C GLN A 428 -44.35 -7.75 10.58
N LEU A 429 -44.42 -8.46 11.70
CA LEU A 429 -44.87 -9.85 11.80
C LEU A 429 -46.34 -9.94 11.38
N GLY A 430 -46.58 -10.42 10.16
CA GLY A 430 -47.93 -10.74 9.66
C GLY A 430 -48.51 -11.96 10.38
N ARG A 431 -49.70 -11.81 10.96
CA ARG A 431 -50.51 -12.93 11.50
C ARG A 431 -51.10 -13.74 10.35
N SER A 432 -50.98 -15.06 10.43
CA SER A 432 -51.63 -16.01 9.52
C SER A 432 -53.15 -15.97 9.68
N VAL A 433 -53.85 -15.94 8.55
CA VAL A 433 -55.17 -16.58 8.37
C VAL A 433 -55.15 -17.30 7.04
#